data_AF-A0A0S7EBA8-F1
#
_entry.id   AF-A0A0S7EBA8-F1
#
_cell.length_a   1.000
_cell.length_b   1.000
_cell.length_c   1.000
_cell.angle_alpha   90.00
_cell.angle_beta   90.00
_cell.angle_gamma   90.00
#
_symmetry.space_group_name_H-M   'P 1'
#
loop_
_entity.id
_entity.type
_entity.pdbx_description
1 polymer ?
#
loop_
_entity_poly.entity_id
_entity_poly.type
_entity_poly.pdbx_seq_one_letter_code
_entity_poly.pdbx_strand_id
1 'polypeptide(L)'
;MFNTTTTKVILTLVSTTLFWLGGGMHKVVANNLSNEVSVLTDKKHAKYPGHFMNDFVKAFYKNNQEIETEETELSFTINFTVTESGQVDNITVPGITDSSISEEVVRTVKSLKKWKPATEGKTAIASRYSVPFYINLSDVKSGNSKPVYYAKKEDSLYQMATYPGGIDAFWKEYNKKRGPNGEANFVGDRLKYTITVTIEKDGTMTSPQVKGVDNDRHQQGVSEEFMNIVGKMTRWFPAMYDGKPIRSKMNFTFTNNVSILEV
;
A
#
# COMPACT_ATOMS: atom_id res chain seq x y z
N MET A 1 -43.13 2.00 -18.66
CA MET A 1 -42.14 0.92 -18.83
C MET A 1 -40.88 1.52 -19.42
N PHE A 2 -39.88 1.81 -18.59
CA PHE A 2 -38.56 2.25 -19.06
C PHE A 2 -37.68 1.01 -19.16
N ASN A 3 -37.29 0.66 -20.39
CA ASN A 3 -36.23 -0.30 -20.64
C ASN A 3 -35.12 0.47 -21.35
N THR A 4 -34.05 0.78 -20.61
CA THR A 4 -32.86 1.45 -21.13
C THR A 4 -31.74 0.43 -21.27
N THR A 5 -31.31 0.18 -22.50
CA THR A 5 -29.96 -0.32 -22.77
C THR A 5 -29.45 0.40 -24.01
N THR A 6 -28.64 1.44 -23.76
CA THR A 6 -28.11 2.34 -24.77
C THR A 6 -26.94 1.69 -25.51
N THR A 7 -27.12 1.59 -26.81
CA THR A 7 -26.18 1.33 -27.89
C THR A 7 -24.86 2.11 -27.74
N LYS A 8 -23.71 1.43 -27.89
CA LYS A 8 -22.41 2.08 -28.10
C LYS A 8 -22.43 2.82 -29.44
N VAL A 9 -22.39 4.15 -29.40
CA VAL A 9 -22.06 4.98 -30.57
C VAL A 9 -20.56 5.21 -30.54
N ILE A 10 -19.82 4.56 -31.43
CA ILE A 10 -18.44 4.91 -31.75
C ILE A 10 -18.53 6.02 -32.79
N LEU A 11 -18.19 7.24 -32.41
CA LEU A 11 -18.09 8.36 -33.33
C LEU A 11 -16.73 8.28 -34.05
N THR A 12 -16.70 7.67 -35.23
CA THR A 12 -15.52 7.71 -36.10
C THR A 12 -15.51 9.05 -36.84
N LEU A 13 -14.67 9.99 -36.38
CA LEU A 13 -14.33 11.18 -37.13
C LEU A 13 -13.37 10.79 -38.27
N VAL A 14 -13.91 10.66 -39.49
CA VAL A 14 -13.09 10.62 -40.70
C VAL A 14 -12.73 12.08 -41.03
N SER A 15 -11.54 12.50 -40.64
CA SER A 15 -11.01 13.81 -41.04
C SER A 15 -10.52 13.73 -42.48
N THR A 16 -11.34 14.16 -43.44
CA THR A 16 -10.87 14.46 -44.80
C THR A 16 -10.37 15.90 -44.86
N THR A 17 -9.07 16.10 -44.89
CA THR A 17 -8.47 17.39 -45.23
C THR A 17 -8.28 17.48 -46.75
N LEU A 18 -8.95 18.44 -47.39
CA LEU A 18 -8.62 18.85 -48.76
C LEU A 18 -7.56 19.95 -48.68
N PHE A 19 -6.42 19.74 -49.34
CA PHE A 19 -5.43 20.80 -49.56
C PHE A 19 -5.48 21.25 -51.02
N TRP A 20 -5.45 22.58 -51.21
CA TRP A 20 -5.33 23.20 -52.53
C TRP A 20 -3.86 23.58 -52.75
N LEU A 21 -3.12 22.73 -53.45
CA LEU A 21 -1.85 23.11 -54.09
C LEU A 21 -2.14 23.12 -55.59
N GLY A 22 -1.84 24.23 -56.26
CA GLY A 22 -2.17 24.44 -57.66
C GLY A 22 -1.77 23.25 -58.53
N GLY A 23 -2.73 22.68 -59.26
CA GLY A 23 -2.49 21.69 -60.31
C GLY A 23 -2.94 20.24 -60.03
N GLY A 24 -4.11 20.00 -59.43
CA GLY A 24 -4.81 18.70 -59.49
C GLY A 24 -5.39 18.20 -58.16
N MET A 25 -6.64 17.71 -58.17
CA MET A 25 -7.28 17.12 -56.98
C MET A 25 -6.75 15.70 -56.72
N HIS A 26 -6.06 15.49 -55.59
CA HIS A 26 -5.75 14.16 -55.09
C HIS A 26 -6.46 13.89 -53.76
N LYS A 27 -7.22 12.78 -53.72
CA LYS A 27 -7.92 12.28 -52.53
C LYS A 27 -6.98 11.35 -51.77
N VAL A 28 -6.53 11.74 -50.58
CA VAL A 28 -5.80 10.84 -49.67
C VAL A 28 -6.81 10.20 -48.72
N VAL A 29 -6.98 8.88 -48.81
CA VAL A 29 -7.74 8.08 -47.85
C VAL A 29 -6.75 7.58 -46.81
N ALA A 30 -6.83 8.08 -45.58
CA ALA A 30 -6.08 7.49 -44.46
C ALA A 30 -6.70 6.12 -44.14
N ASN A 31 -5.97 5.04 -44.47
CA ASN A 31 -6.40 3.68 -44.19
C ASN A 31 -6.28 3.34 -42.70
N ASN A 32 -7.28 2.58 -42.24
CA ASN A 32 -7.46 1.94 -40.93
C ASN A 32 -6.22 1.72 -40.06
N LEU A 33 -6.19 2.41 -38.91
CA LEU A 33 -5.43 2.03 -37.70
C LEU A 33 -6.15 0.96 -36.86
N SER A 34 -7.20 0.31 -37.38
CA SER A 34 -8.06 -0.60 -36.62
C SER A 34 -7.41 -1.95 -36.27
N ASN A 35 -6.24 -2.28 -36.83
CA ASN A 35 -5.60 -3.58 -36.62
C ASN A 35 -4.48 -3.59 -35.57
N GLU A 36 -4.11 -2.44 -34.98
CA GLU A 36 -3.10 -2.42 -33.90
C GLU A 36 -3.70 -2.44 -32.48
N VAL A 37 -5.03 -2.38 -32.34
CA VAL A 37 -5.69 -2.15 -31.02
C VAL A 37 -6.32 -3.43 -30.40
N SER A 38 -6.27 -4.59 -31.07
CA SER A 38 -6.92 -5.82 -30.57
C SER A 38 -5.98 -6.92 -30.06
N VAL A 39 -4.75 -6.58 -29.65
CA VAL A 39 -3.89 -7.48 -28.87
C VAL A 39 -3.59 -6.88 -27.50
N LEU A 40 -4.63 -6.41 -26.81
CA LEU A 40 -4.60 -6.41 -25.35
C LEU A 40 -4.58 -7.88 -24.94
N THR A 41 -3.39 -8.42 -24.75
CA THR A 41 -3.19 -9.80 -24.32
C THR A 41 -4.04 -10.05 -23.07
N ASP A 42 -4.86 -11.13 -23.08
CA ASP A 42 -5.65 -11.59 -21.93
C ASP A 42 -4.69 -12.08 -20.84
N LYS A 43 -3.98 -11.13 -20.23
CA LYS A 43 -3.02 -11.34 -19.15
C LYS A 43 -3.79 -11.39 -17.84
N LYS A 44 -3.77 -12.55 -17.22
CA LYS A 44 -4.30 -12.75 -15.87
C LYS A 44 -3.14 -12.87 -14.90
N HIS A 45 -3.20 -12.14 -13.80
CA HIS A 45 -2.20 -12.22 -12.74
C HIS A 45 -2.20 -13.59 -12.06
N ALA A 46 -1.06 -13.99 -11.50
CA ALA A 46 -0.99 -15.14 -10.62
C ALA A 46 -1.89 -14.93 -9.40
N LYS A 47 -2.46 -16.02 -8.88
CA LYS A 47 -3.36 -16.00 -7.73
C LYS A 47 -2.85 -16.92 -6.63
N TYR A 48 -2.61 -16.36 -5.45
CA TYR A 48 -2.30 -17.16 -4.27
C TYR A 48 -3.59 -17.80 -3.71
N PRO A 49 -3.58 -19.08 -3.31
CA PRO A 49 -4.71 -19.71 -2.65
C PRO A 49 -4.89 -19.18 -1.21
N GLY A 50 -5.62 -18.07 -1.09
CA GLY A 50 -5.90 -17.38 0.17
C GLY A 50 -5.37 -15.95 0.14
N HIS A 51 -4.62 -15.57 1.16
CA HIS A 51 -4.00 -14.24 1.23
C HIS A 51 -2.54 -14.37 1.62
N PHE A 52 -1.64 -14.17 0.65
CA PHE A 52 -0.20 -14.47 0.80
C PHE A 52 0.41 -13.83 2.05
N MET A 53 0.18 -12.54 2.28
CA MET A 53 0.74 -11.85 3.44
C MET A 53 0.19 -12.37 4.77
N ASN A 54 -1.08 -12.81 4.81
CA ASN A 54 -1.67 -13.31 6.04
C ASN A 54 -1.10 -14.69 6.36
N ASP A 55 -0.98 -15.55 5.35
CA ASP A 55 -0.39 -16.87 5.50
C ASP A 55 1.10 -16.77 5.85
N PHE A 56 1.83 -15.85 5.21
CA PHE A 56 3.22 -15.54 5.55
C PHE A 56 3.36 -15.08 7.00
N VAL A 57 2.65 -14.03 7.43
CA VAL A 57 2.76 -13.51 8.79
C VAL A 57 2.38 -14.56 9.82
N LYS A 58 1.33 -15.34 9.59
CA LYS A 58 0.94 -16.44 10.49
C LYS A 58 2.04 -17.48 10.61
N ALA A 59 2.61 -17.92 9.49
CA ALA A 59 3.67 -18.93 9.48
C ALA A 59 4.95 -18.39 10.12
N PHE A 60 5.36 -17.17 9.75
CA PHE A 60 6.54 -16.51 10.29
C PHE A 60 6.43 -16.33 11.81
N TYR A 61 5.30 -15.86 12.31
CA TYR A 61 5.13 -15.60 13.76
C TYR A 61 5.09 -16.91 14.55
N LYS A 62 4.43 -17.94 13.99
CA LYS A 62 4.36 -19.26 14.62
C LYS A 62 5.75 -19.90 14.76
N ASN A 63 6.62 -19.71 13.78
CA ASN A 63 7.88 -20.44 13.71
C ASN A 63 9.06 -19.69 14.36
N ASN A 64 8.90 -18.41 14.70
CA ASN A 64 10.02 -17.53 15.07
C ASN A 64 9.80 -16.78 16.39
N GLN A 65 9.07 -17.39 17.32
CA GLN A 65 8.80 -16.79 18.64
C GLN A 65 10.09 -16.61 19.46
N GLU A 66 11.13 -17.37 19.16
CA GLU A 66 12.44 -17.38 19.84
C GLU A 66 13.51 -16.59 19.08
N ILE A 67 13.11 -15.68 18.17
CA ILE A 67 14.06 -14.89 17.39
C ILE A 67 14.89 -13.97 18.29
N GLU A 68 16.21 -14.16 18.27
CA GLU A 68 17.18 -13.38 19.03
C GLU A 68 17.67 -12.21 18.18
N THR A 69 17.24 -11.00 18.51
CA THR A 69 17.66 -9.77 17.83
C THR A 69 17.42 -8.56 18.72
N GLU A 70 18.30 -7.57 18.58
CA GLU A 70 18.18 -6.24 19.21
C GLU A 70 17.21 -5.34 18.44
N GLU A 71 16.82 -5.73 17.22
CA GLU A 71 15.80 -5.02 16.46
C GLU A 71 14.44 -5.16 17.16
N THR A 72 13.69 -4.06 17.23
CA THR A 72 12.31 -4.07 17.74
C THR A 72 11.30 -4.28 16.62
N GLU A 73 11.69 -3.95 15.39
CA GLU A 73 10.82 -3.87 14.23
C GLU A 73 11.59 -4.19 12.96
N LEU A 74 11.00 -4.97 12.05
CA LEU A 74 11.53 -5.24 10.73
C LEU A 74 10.72 -4.48 9.67
N SER A 75 11.38 -3.83 8.73
CA SER A 75 10.76 -3.19 7.58
C SER A 75 11.48 -3.62 6.30
N PHE A 76 10.86 -4.52 5.54
CA PHE A 76 11.52 -5.16 4.40
C PHE A 76 10.56 -5.40 3.24
N THR A 77 11.10 -5.78 2.10
CA THR A 77 10.30 -6.19 0.93
C THR A 77 10.69 -7.60 0.52
N ILE A 78 9.72 -8.49 0.33
CA ILE A 78 9.97 -9.79 -0.29
C ILE A 78 9.75 -9.64 -1.79
N ASN A 79 10.83 -9.72 -2.56
CA ASN A 79 10.73 -9.87 -4.00
C ASN A 79 10.82 -11.35 -4.35
N PHE A 80 9.98 -11.81 -5.27
CA PHE A 80 10.01 -13.20 -5.71
C PHE A 80 9.40 -13.33 -7.11
N THR A 81 9.63 -14.47 -7.74
CA THR A 81 8.99 -14.83 -9.00
C THR A 81 8.06 -16.02 -8.77
N VAL A 82 6.83 -15.92 -9.29
CA VAL A 82 5.92 -17.05 -9.42
C VAL A 82 6.18 -17.65 -10.79
N THR A 83 6.69 -18.88 -10.83
CA THR A 83 7.00 -19.61 -12.07
C THR A 83 5.73 -20.03 -12.82
N GLU A 84 5.89 -20.52 -14.05
CA GLU A 84 4.81 -21.10 -14.87
C GLU A 84 4.15 -22.31 -14.19
N SER A 85 4.88 -22.97 -13.30
CA SER A 85 4.35 -24.07 -12.50
C SER A 85 3.50 -23.58 -11.33
N GLY A 86 3.63 -22.31 -10.92
CA GLY A 86 3.05 -21.75 -9.71
C GLY A 86 3.94 -21.84 -8.46
N GLN A 87 5.15 -22.42 -8.56
CA GLN A 87 6.16 -22.39 -7.51
C GLN A 87 6.76 -20.99 -7.36
N VAL A 88 7.24 -20.66 -6.16
CA VAL A 88 7.94 -19.41 -5.87
C VAL A 88 9.45 -19.61 -5.93
N ASP A 89 10.16 -18.79 -6.70
CA ASP A 89 11.62 -18.78 -6.83
C ASP A 89 12.18 -17.34 -6.81
N ASN A 90 13.50 -17.21 -6.99
CA ASN A 90 14.20 -15.92 -7.06
C ASN A 90 13.88 -14.96 -5.90
N ILE A 91 13.80 -15.51 -4.69
CA ILE A 91 13.39 -14.77 -3.50
C ILE A 91 14.54 -13.88 -3.02
N THR A 92 14.29 -12.57 -2.86
CA THR A 92 15.21 -11.63 -2.22
C THR A 92 14.47 -10.80 -1.17
N VAL A 93 15.18 -10.41 -0.11
CA VAL A 93 14.57 -9.76 1.07
C VAL A 93 15.33 -8.48 1.46
N PRO A 94 15.36 -7.44 0.59
CA PRO A 94 15.97 -6.16 0.95
C PRO A 94 15.29 -5.53 2.17
N GLY A 95 16.09 -4.91 3.04
CA GLY A 95 15.65 -4.21 4.25
C GLY A 95 15.84 -4.99 5.55
N ILE A 96 16.32 -6.24 5.48
CA ILE A 96 16.78 -7.01 6.65
C ILE A 96 18.30 -7.12 6.57
N THR A 97 19.01 -6.65 7.58
CA THR A 97 20.48 -6.76 7.68
C THR A 97 20.92 -8.05 8.37
N ASP A 98 20.10 -8.61 9.25
CA ASP A 98 20.36 -9.88 9.91
C ASP A 98 20.11 -11.06 8.95
N SER A 99 21.17 -11.82 8.66
CA SER A 99 21.10 -12.96 7.74
C SER A 99 20.17 -14.05 8.25
N SER A 100 20.16 -14.33 9.56
CA SER A 100 19.32 -15.38 10.17
C SER A 100 17.84 -15.10 9.95
N ILE A 101 17.44 -13.84 10.13
CA ILE A 101 16.06 -13.40 9.90
C ILE A 101 15.73 -13.47 8.41
N SER A 102 16.64 -13.04 7.53
CA SER A 102 16.41 -13.06 6.08
C SER A 102 16.23 -14.48 5.53
N GLU A 103 17.02 -15.45 6.03
CA GLU A 103 16.94 -16.87 5.68
C GLU A 103 15.60 -17.46 6.12
N GLU A 104 15.13 -17.07 7.30
CA GLU A 104 13.86 -17.50 7.83
C GLU A 104 12.66 -16.95 7.05
N VAL A 105 12.73 -15.69 6.59
CA VAL A 105 11.75 -15.12 5.65
C VAL A 105 11.69 -15.96 4.37
N VAL A 106 12.85 -16.29 3.79
CA VAL A 106 12.95 -17.12 2.58
C VAL A 106 12.36 -18.51 2.81
N ARG A 107 12.72 -19.16 3.94
CA ARG A 107 12.20 -20.48 4.32
C ARG A 107 10.69 -20.46 4.49
N THR A 108 10.17 -19.44 5.16
CA THR A 108 8.73 -19.26 5.36
C THR A 108 8.02 -19.15 4.02
N VAL A 109 8.47 -18.28 3.11
CA VAL A 109 7.86 -18.13 1.77
C VAL A 109 7.83 -19.43 1.00
N LYS A 110 8.93 -20.21 1.03
CA LYS A 110 9.01 -21.52 0.34
C LYS A 110 8.07 -22.57 0.95
N SER A 111 7.70 -22.44 2.22
CA SER A 111 6.78 -23.36 2.90
C SER A 111 5.29 -23.07 2.63
N LEU A 112 4.98 -21.91 2.03
CA LEU A 112 3.60 -21.52 1.75
C LEU A 112 3.02 -22.28 0.55
N LYS A 113 1.71 -22.11 0.36
CA LYS A 113 0.97 -22.80 -0.70
C LYS A 113 1.44 -22.37 -2.09
N LYS A 114 1.36 -23.30 -3.04
CA LYS A 114 1.62 -23.05 -4.46
C LYS A 114 0.62 -22.03 -5.04
N TRP A 115 1.09 -21.10 -5.86
CA TRP A 115 0.24 -20.15 -6.57
C TRP A 115 -0.39 -20.79 -7.80
N LYS A 116 -1.53 -20.25 -8.24
CA LYS A 116 -1.96 -20.39 -9.63
C LYS A 116 -1.12 -19.40 -10.46
N PRO A 117 -0.38 -19.85 -11.49
CA PRO A 117 0.50 -18.98 -12.28
C PRO A 117 -0.30 -17.90 -13.03
N ALA A 118 0.40 -16.84 -13.44
CA ALA A 118 -0.16 -15.88 -14.38
C ALA A 118 -0.32 -16.55 -15.75
N THR A 119 -1.24 -16.02 -16.57
CA THR A 119 -1.48 -16.55 -17.92
C THR A 119 -1.53 -15.43 -18.93
N GLU A 120 -0.94 -15.65 -20.11
CA GLU A 120 -1.15 -14.82 -21.31
C GLU A 120 -1.97 -15.65 -22.31
N GLY A 121 -3.27 -15.33 -22.42
CA GLY A 121 -4.22 -16.19 -23.12
C GLY A 121 -4.38 -17.54 -22.40
N LYS A 122 -3.90 -18.63 -23.01
CA LYS A 122 -3.94 -20.00 -22.45
C LYS A 122 -2.60 -20.48 -21.91
N THR A 123 -1.53 -19.71 -22.07
CA THR A 123 -0.17 -20.11 -21.71
C THR A 123 0.17 -19.59 -20.31
N ALA A 124 0.67 -20.46 -19.43
CA ALA A 124 1.19 -20.06 -18.14
C ALA A 124 2.52 -19.31 -18.32
N ILE A 125 2.69 -18.20 -17.62
CA ILE A 125 3.89 -17.35 -17.68
C ILE A 125 4.41 -17.06 -16.28
N ALA A 126 5.73 -16.93 -16.14
CA ALA A 126 6.32 -16.44 -14.90
C ALA A 126 5.91 -14.98 -14.63
N SER A 127 5.82 -14.60 -13.37
CA SER A 127 5.47 -13.23 -12.96
C SER A 127 6.21 -12.83 -11.69
N ARG A 128 6.74 -11.61 -11.69
CA ARG A 128 7.51 -11.05 -10.57
C ARG A 128 6.60 -10.27 -9.62
N TYR A 129 6.82 -10.45 -8.34
CA TYR A 129 6.09 -9.80 -7.27
C TYR A 129 7.07 -9.16 -6.28
N SER A 130 6.60 -8.09 -5.63
CA SER A 130 7.37 -7.35 -4.65
C SER A 130 6.42 -6.90 -3.55
N VAL A 131 6.48 -7.60 -2.42
CA VAL A 131 5.51 -7.48 -1.33
C VAL A 131 6.21 -6.90 -0.11
N PRO A 132 5.94 -5.63 0.24
CA PRO A 132 6.47 -5.00 1.45
C PRO A 132 5.83 -5.58 2.73
N PHE A 133 6.65 -5.76 3.76
CA PHE A 133 6.25 -6.21 5.09
C PHE A 133 6.80 -5.29 6.16
N TYR A 134 6.02 -5.17 7.23
CA TYR A 134 6.49 -4.63 8.49
C TYR A 134 6.05 -5.55 9.62
N ILE A 135 7.01 -5.92 10.44
CA ILE A 135 6.85 -6.87 11.52
C ILE A 135 7.27 -6.17 12.80
N ASN A 136 6.39 -6.10 13.78
CA ASN A 136 6.79 -5.76 15.13
C ASN A 136 7.29 -7.06 15.80
N LEU A 137 8.54 -7.08 16.26
CA LEU A 137 9.15 -8.30 16.79
C LEU A 137 8.59 -8.67 18.17
N SER A 138 7.99 -7.74 18.91
CA SER A 138 7.24 -8.07 20.13
C SER A 138 5.94 -8.83 19.83
N ASP A 139 5.29 -8.55 18.70
CA ASP A 139 4.13 -9.33 18.23
C ASP A 139 4.55 -10.75 17.80
N VAL A 140 5.75 -10.90 17.24
CA VAL A 140 6.33 -12.21 16.89
C VAL A 140 6.62 -13.03 18.15
N LYS A 141 7.35 -12.46 19.11
CA LYS A 141 7.70 -13.12 20.38
C LYS A 141 6.45 -13.53 21.18
N SER A 142 5.39 -12.72 21.12
CA SER A 142 4.10 -13.05 21.75
C SER A 142 3.20 -13.99 20.94
N GLY A 143 3.56 -14.32 19.69
CA GLY A 143 2.73 -15.13 18.77
C GLY A 143 1.47 -14.41 18.26
N ASN A 144 1.34 -13.10 18.46
CA ASN A 144 0.17 -12.32 18.07
C ASN A 144 0.21 -11.95 16.58
N SER A 145 -0.18 -12.88 15.72
CA SER A 145 -0.15 -12.69 14.25
C SER A 145 -1.16 -11.65 13.74
N LYS A 146 -0.78 -10.37 13.72
CA LYS A 146 -1.59 -9.31 13.09
C LYS A 146 -0.91 -8.75 11.83
N PRO A 147 -1.19 -9.29 10.63
CA PRO A 147 -0.54 -8.87 9.38
C PRO A 147 -0.87 -7.43 8.99
N VAL A 148 0.16 -6.60 8.76
CA VAL A 148 0.05 -5.23 8.22
C VAL A 148 0.41 -5.23 6.73
N TYR A 149 -0.50 -4.74 5.90
CA TYR A 149 -0.36 -4.64 4.46
C TYR A 149 0.21 -3.28 4.05
N TYR A 150 1.16 -3.29 3.11
CA TYR A 150 1.49 -2.09 2.34
C TYR A 150 1.29 -2.45 0.89
N ALA A 151 0.50 -1.68 0.18
CA ALA A 151 0.51 -1.79 -1.26
C ALA A 151 1.48 -0.81 -1.85
N LYS A 152 1.97 -1.21 -3.00
CA LYS A 152 2.47 -0.25 -3.97
C LYS A 152 1.28 0.34 -4.72
N LYS A 153 1.43 1.59 -5.18
CA LYS A 153 0.37 2.35 -5.86
C LYS A 153 -0.12 1.66 -7.14
N GLU A 154 0.67 0.74 -7.68
CA GLU A 154 0.43 -0.02 -8.90
C GLU A 154 -0.27 -1.37 -8.69
N ASP A 155 -0.52 -1.79 -7.44
CA ASP A 155 -1.29 -3.01 -7.17
C ASP A 155 -2.79 -2.73 -7.39
N SER A 156 -3.30 -3.14 -8.55
CA SER A 156 -4.69 -2.90 -8.95
C SER A 156 -5.73 -3.56 -8.04
N LEU A 157 -5.32 -4.53 -7.21
CA LEU A 157 -6.20 -5.17 -6.24
C LEU A 157 -6.26 -4.42 -4.92
N TYR A 158 -5.33 -3.50 -4.68
CA TYR A 158 -5.28 -2.72 -3.46
C TYR A 158 -6.04 -1.41 -3.57
N GLN A 159 -6.75 -1.09 -2.50
CA GLN A 159 -7.35 0.20 -2.26
C GLN A 159 -6.83 0.74 -0.93
N MET A 160 -6.32 1.97 -0.94
CA MET A 160 -5.80 2.64 0.25
C MET A 160 -6.92 2.84 1.28
N ALA A 161 -6.54 2.83 2.57
CA ALA A 161 -7.42 3.30 3.62
C ALA A 161 -7.78 4.77 3.37
N THR A 162 -9.06 5.12 3.61
CA THR A 162 -9.56 6.48 3.40
C THR A 162 -10.34 6.96 4.61
N TYR A 163 -10.25 8.26 4.89
CA TYR A 163 -11.09 8.87 5.91
C TYR A 163 -12.44 9.26 5.30
N PRO A 164 -13.55 9.14 6.05
CA PRO A 164 -14.83 9.70 5.61
C PRO A 164 -14.69 11.20 5.29
N GLY A 165 -14.92 11.57 4.03
CA GLY A 165 -14.73 12.94 3.55
C GLY A 165 -13.30 13.30 3.12
N GLY A 166 -12.39 12.32 3.08
CA GLY A 166 -11.01 12.51 2.63
C GLY A 166 -10.07 13.05 3.71
N ILE A 167 -8.79 13.21 3.34
CA ILE A 167 -7.73 13.61 4.28
C ILE A 167 -7.92 15.02 4.85
N ASP A 168 -8.57 15.92 4.09
CA ASP A 168 -8.88 17.27 4.57
C ASP A 168 -9.93 17.25 5.69
N ALA A 169 -10.92 16.35 5.59
CA ALA A 169 -11.90 16.13 6.65
C ALA A 169 -11.24 15.56 7.91
N PHE A 170 -10.27 14.66 7.75
CA PHE A 170 -9.47 14.15 8.86
C PHE A 170 -8.76 15.30 9.59
N TRP A 171 -8.00 16.14 8.88
CA TRP A 171 -7.27 17.25 9.50
C TRP A 171 -8.21 18.28 10.14
N LYS A 172 -9.34 18.57 9.52
CA LYS A 172 -10.36 19.45 10.09
C LYS A 172 -10.91 18.92 11.41
N GLU A 173 -11.25 17.63 11.48
CA GLU A 173 -11.76 17.02 12.71
C GLU A 173 -10.66 16.89 13.78
N TYR A 174 -9.46 16.47 13.39
CA TYR A 174 -8.29 16.38 14.28
C TYR A 174 -7.98 17.72 14.93
N ASN A 175 -7.81 18.79 14.14
CA ASN A 175 -7.51 20.12 14.65
C ASN A 175 -8.64 20.68 15.52
N LYS A 176 -9.90 20.41 15.17
CA LYS A 176 -11.06 20.78 15.99
C LYS A 176 -11.03 20.12 17.37
N LYS A 177 -10.65 18.84 17.46
CA LYS A 177 -10.58 18.10 18.74
C LYS A 177 -9.31 18.36 19.54
N ARG A 178 -8.17 18.58 18.86
CA ARG A 178 -6.90 18.99 19.46
C ARG A 178 -7.02 20.35 20.15
N GLY A 179 -7.76 21.28 19.54
CA GLY A 179 -7.95 22.63 20.05
C GLY A 179 -6.72 23.53 19.88
N PRO A 180 -6.85 24.83 20.21
CA PRO A 180 -5.78 25.83 20.00
C PRO A 180 -4.57 25.65 20.92
N ASN A 181 -4.73 24.96 22.06
CA ASN A 181 -3.66 24.72 23.03
C ASN A 181 -2.88 23.42 22.77
N GLY A 182 -3.16 22.73 21.66
CA GLY A 182 -2.48 21.49 21.31
C GLY A 182 -1.11 21.71 20.69
N GLU A 183 -0.58 22.93 20.62
CA GLU A 183 0.86 23.09 20.46
C GLU A 183 1.50 22.55 21.73
N ALA A 184 1.79 21.24 21.78
CA ALA A 184 2.77 20.73 22.72
C ALA A 184 3.96 21.70 22.64
N ASN A 185 4.27 22.33 23.77
CA ASN A 185 5.26 23.38 23.89
C ASN A 185 6.63 22.78 23.57
N PHE A 186 6.92 22.58 22.28
CA PHE A 186 8.18 22.07 21.80
C PHE A 186 9.15 23.24 21.79
N VAL A 187 10.16 23.19 22.66
CA VAL A 187 11.29 24.12 22.63
C VAL A 187 12.29 23.58 21.61
N GLY A 188 12.53 24.30 20.51
CA GLY A 188 13.54 23.97 19.50
C GLY A 188 13.20 24.39 18.06
N ASP A 189 14.19 24.38 17.17
CA ASP A 189 14.03 24.83 15.78
C ASP A 189 13.15 23.87 14.96
N ARG A 190 12.00 24.37 14.47
CA ARG A 190 11.11 23.76 13.44
C ARG A 190 11.03 22.23 13.48
N LEU A 191 10.24 21.68 14.41
CA LEU A 191 10.01 20.24 14.51
C LEU A 191 9.17 19.74 13.31
N LYS A 192 9.81 19.07 12.36
CA LYS A 192 9.15 18.21 11.36
C LYS A 192 9.27 16.77 11.81
N TYR A 193 8.14 16.17 12.18
CA TYR A 193 8.08 14.78 12.59
C TYR A 193 6.96 14.05 11.84
N THR A 194 7.06 12.72 11.79
CA THR A 194 6.06 11.86 11.16
C THR A 194 5.54 10.89 12.20
N ILE A 195 4.22 10.81 12.34
CA ILE A 195 3.56 9.72 13.08
C ILE A 195 3.08 8.70 12.05
N THR A 196 3.59 7.48 12.16
CA THR A 196 3.16 6.33 11.38
C THR A 196 2.28 5.47 12.26
N VAL A 197 1.05 5.17 11.83
CA VAL A 197 0.10 4.31 12.55
C VAL A 197 -0.35 3.15 11.69
N THR A 198 -0.89 2.11 12.32
CA THR A 198 -1.59 1.03 11.63
C THR A 198 -3.10 1.31 11.66
N ILE A 199 -3.73 1.41 10.50
CA ILE A 199 -5.18 1.38 10.34
C ILE A 199 -5.61 -0.10 10.35
N GLU A 200 -6.45 -0.46 11.31
CA GLU A 200 -6.98 -1.80 11.51
C GLU A 200 -8.12 -2.12 10.53
N LYS A 201 -8.49 -3.40 10.43
CA LYS A 201 -9.60 -3.87 9.57
C LYS A 201 -10.97 -3.29 9.94
N ASP A 202 -11.11 -2.78 11.17
CA ASP A 202 -12.33 -2.15 11.67
C ASP A 202 -12.28 -0.61 11.61
N GLY A 203 -11.22 -0.05 11.01
CA GLY A 203 -11.04 1.39 10.86
C GLY A 203 -10.43 2.11 12.06
N THR A 204 -10.05 1.38 13.13
CA THR A 204 -9.32 1.97 14.27
C THR A 204 -7.85 2.17 13.94
N MET A 205 -7.16 3.02 14.72
CA MET A 205 -5.71 3.22 14.63
C MET A 205 -4.99 2.57 15.79
N THR A 206 -3.83 1.97 15.54
CA THR A 206 -2.98 1.33 16.55
C THR A 206 -1.49 1.51 16.23
N SER A 207 -0.62 1.08 17.16
CA SER A 207 0.84 0.98 16.98
C SER A 207 1.50 2.26 16.44
N PRO A 208 1.33 3.42 17.11
CA PRO A 208 1.94 4.67 16.68
C PRO A 208 3.48 4.58 16.75
N GLN A 209 4.13 5.12 15.73
CA GLN A 209 5.59 5.25 15.62
C GLN A 209 5.92 6.69 15.26
N VAL A 210 6.75 7.34 16.06
CA VAL A 210 7.17 8.72 15.84
C VAL A 210 8.58 8.72 15.25
N LYS A 211 8.78 9.43 14.14
CA LYS A 211 10.11 9.69 13.56
C LYS A 211 10.36 11.19 13.47
N GLY A 212 11.60 11.61 13.72
CA GLY A 212 11.99 13.03 13.72
C GLY A 212 11.82 13.74 15.06
N VAL A 213 11.84 12.98 16.17
CA VAL A 213 11.85 13.51 17.54
C VAL A 213 12.92 12.75 18.32
N ASP A 214 13.94 13.44 18.82
CA ASP A 214 15.17 12.80 19.33
C ASP A 214 15.03 12.18 20.73
N ASN A 215 13.99 12.53 21.48
CA ASN A 215 13.80 12.08 22.87
C ASN A 215 12.63 11.08 22.97
N ASP A 216 12.88 9.88 23.49
CA ASP A 216 11.89 8.80 23.61
C ASP A 216 10.68 9.19 24.45
N ARG A 217 10.87 9.93 25.54
CA ARG A 217 9.77 10.42 26.38
C ARG A 217 8.90 11.41 25.62
N HIS A 218 9.50 12.25 24.77
CA HIS A 218 8.75 13.15 23.90
C HIS A 218 8.04 12.38 22.77
N GLN A 219 8.67 11.36 22.18
CA GLN A 219 8.01 10.48 21.21
C GLN A 219 6.79 9.80 21.84
N GLN A 220 6.92 9.30 23.07
CA GLN A 220 5.82 8.71 23.82
C GLN A 220 4.69 9.73 24.03
N GLY A 221 4.99 10.92 24.55
CA GLY A 221 3.97 11.97 24.76
C GLY A 221 3.25 12.38 23.48
N VAL A 222 3.98 12.53 22.37
CA VAL A 222 3.42 12.80 21.03
C VAL A 222 2.48 11.67 20.60
N SER A 223 2.91 10.43 20.77
CA SER A 223 2.12 9.27 20.38
C SER A 223 0.84 9.15 21.21
N GLU A 224 0.91 9.36 22.53
CA GLU A 224 -0.22 9.28 23.45
C GLU A 224 -1.26 10.38 23.16
N GLU A 225 -0.81 11.62 22.95
CA GLU A 225 -1.71 12.73 22.60
C GLU A 225 -2.42 12.45 21.27
N PHE A 226 -1.66 12.06 20.24
CA PHE A 226 -2.23 11.73 18.93
C PHE A 226 -3.26 10.61 19.05
N MET A 227 -2.92 9.50 19.73
CA MET A 227 -3.81 8.36 19.94
C MET A 227 -5.07 8.71 20.75
N ASN A 228 -4.94 9.59 21.74
CA ASN A 228 -6.07 10.07 22.54
C ASN A 228 -7.07 10.90 21.73
N ILE A 229 -6.59 11.68 20.76
CA ILE A 229 -7.43 12.49 19.87
C ILE A 229 -8.11 11.58 18.84
N VAL A 230 -7.33 10.78 18.10
CA VAL A 230 -7.87 9.93 17.02
C VAL A 230 -8.77 8.82 17.55
N GLY A 231 -8.59 8.36 18.78
CA GLY A 231 -9.49 7.42 19.45
C GLY A 231 -10.92 7.96 19.68
N LYS A 232 -11.10 9.29 19.61
CA LYS A 232 -12.40 9.98 19.74
C LYS A 232 -12.94 10.47 18.39
N MET A 233 -12.26 10.15 17.29
CA MET A 233 -12.60 10.59 15.94
C MET A 233 -13.44 9.55 15.19
N THR A 234 -14.03 9.97 14.07
CA THR A 234 -14.63 9.06 13.10
C THR A 234 -13.62 7.97 12.69
N ARG A 235 -14.09 6.72 12.56
CA ARG A 235 -13.23 5.60 12.11
C ARG A 235 -12.92 5.72 10.62
N TRP A 236 -11.76 5.21 10.24
CA TRP A 236 -11.34 5.13 8.83
C TRP A 236 -12.08 4.02 8.10
N PHE A 237 -12.25 4.16 6.79
CA PHE A 237 -12.43 3.00 5.94
C PHE A 237 -11.07 2.28 5.84
N PRO A 238 -11.00 0.98 6.18
CA PRO A 238 -9.76 0.24 6.13
C PRO A 238 -9.24 0.15 4.69
N ALA A 239 -7.95 -0.18 4.55
CA ALA A 239 -7.47 -0.60 3.25
C ALA A 239 -8.13 -1.90 2.82
N MET A 240 -8.26 -2.09 1.51
CA MET A 240 -8.83 -3.28 0.91
C MET A 240 -7.82 -3.95 0.00
N TYR A 241 -7.77 -5.28 0.03
CA TYR A 241 -7.04 -6.09 -0.96
C TYR A 241 -7.99 -7.14 -1.49
N ASP A 242 -8.19 -7.18 -2.81
CA ASP A 242 -9.13 -8.11 -3.46
C ASP A 242 -10.53 -8.04 -2.81
N GLY A 243 -10.99 -6.83 -2.52
CA GLY A 243 -12.29 -6.56 -1.90
C GLY A 243 -12.43 -6.97 -0.42
N LYS A 244 -11.34 -7.37 0.25
CA LYS A 244 -11.34 -7.73 1.68
C LYS A 244 -10.56 -6.72 2.53
N PRO A 245 -11.03 -6.39 3.75
CA PRO A 245 -10.34 -5.45 4.62
C PRO A 245 -9.04 -6.02 5.18
N ILE A 246 -8.00 -5.20 5.18
CA ILE A 246 -6.66 -5.51 5.67
C ILE A 246 -6.16 -4.40 6.60
N ARG A 247 -5.19 -4.71 7.48
CA ARG A 247 -4.50 -3.67 8.23
C ARG A 247 -3.55 -2.94 7.28
N SER A 248 -3.34 -1.64 7.41
CA SER A 248 -2.38 -0.90 6.58
C SER A 248 -1.72 0.25 7.32
N LYS A 249 -0.47 0.60 6.98
CA LYS A 249 0.15 1.78 7.58
C LYS A 249 -0.29 3.09 6.92
N MET A 250 -0.40 4.13 7.74
CA MET A 250 -0.67 5.50 7.34
C MET A 250 0.34 6.44 7.98
N ASN A 251 0.85 7.40 7.20
CA ASN A 251 1.83 8.38 7.65
C ASN A 251 1.18 9.75 7.76
N PHE A 252 1.30 10.36 8.93
CA PHE A 252 0.88 11.73 9.19
C PHE A 252 2.12 12.59 9.44
N THR A 253 2.40 13.51 8.53
CA THR A 253 3.53 14.45 8.65
C THR A 253 3.05 15.72 9.34
N PHE A 254 3.73 16.09 10.41
CA PHE A 254 3.52 17.31 11.14
C PHE A 254 4.65 18.30 10.83
N THR A 255 4.30 19.57 10.72
CA THR A 255 5.26 20.66 10.56
C THR A 255 4.78 21.81 11.44
N ASN A 256 5.49 22.05 12.53
CA ASN A 256 5.17 23.14 13.44
C ASN A 256 6.04 24.36 13.12
N ASN A 257 5.40 25.53 13.02
CA ASN A 257 6.11 26.80 13.04
C ASN A 257 6.29 27.17 14.51
N VAL A 258 7.53 27.25 14.96
CA VAL A 258 7.81 27.74 16.31
C VAL A 258 7.82 29.26 16.24
N SER A 259 6.86 29.90 16.90
CA SER A 259 6.98 31.31 17.24
C SER A 259 7.81 31.36 18.51
N ILE A 260 8.99 31.96 18.45
CA ILE A 260 9.74 32.29 19.65
C ILE A 260 8.86 33.29 20.40
N LEU A 261 8.36 32.92 21.59
CA LEU A 261 7.91 33.91 22.54
C LEU A 261 9.17 34.65 22.99
N GLU A 262 9.43 35.82 22.39
CA GLU A 262 10.37 36.77 22.98
C GLU A 262 9.84 37.10 24.38
N VAL A 263 10.60 36.71 25.40
CA VAL A 263 10.38 37.10 26.80
C VAL A 263 11.03 38.45 27.04
#